data_AF-A0A6N4V683-F1
#
_entry.id   AF-A0A6N4V683-F1
#
_cell.length_a   1.000
_cell.length_b   1.000
_cell.length_c   1.000
_cell.angle_alpha   90.00
_cell.angle_beta   90.00
_cell.angle_gamma   90.00
#
_symmetry.space_group_name_H-M   'P 1'
#
loop_
_entity.id
_entity.type
_entity.pdbx_description
1 polymer ?
#
loop_
_entity_poly.entity_id
_entity_poly.type
_entity_poly.pdbx_seq_one_letter_code
_entity_poly.pdbx_strand_id
1 'polypeptide(L)'
;MSVARFVADQRTNYRVPHSLTCALLGISVSWFYKWLARAGDPDGLHTDTDRRRAALDDAVRAAFAKAKGVHGSPRLVSDLRDLGWTVSENTVAESMRRQGLVARRIRRRGGSPAGQDRAEVP
;
A
#
# COMPACT_ATOMS: atom_id res chain seq x y z
N MET A 1 -17.35 4.73 -9.50
CA MET A 1 -17.61 3.77 -10.59
C MET A 1 -16.59 4.02 -11.70
N SER A 2 -15.97 2.99 -12.28
CA SER A 2 -14.98 3.18 -13.35
C SER A 2 -15.65 3.37 -14.72
N VAL A 3 -15.04 4.16 -15.59
CA VAL A 3 -15.51 4.41 -16.98
C VAL A 3 -15.71 3.10 -17.74
N ALA A 4 -14.79 2.16 -17.60
CA ALA A 4 -14.88 0.88 -18.30
C ALA A 4 -16.00 -0.02 -17.76
N ARG A 5 -16.30 0.03 -16.45
CA ARG A 5 -17.47 -0.68 -15.90
C ARG A 5 -18.77 -0.07 -16.41
N PHE A 6 -18.83 1.26 -16.59
CA PHE A 6 -19.97 1.91 -17.25
C PHE A 6 -20.14 1.44 -18.70
N VAL A 7 -19.07 1.34 -19.49
CA VAL A 7 -19.15 0.82 -20.87
C VAL A 7 -19.66 -0.63 -20.92
N ALA A 8 -19.19 -1.50 -20.01
CA ALA A 8 -19.68 -2.87 -19.92
C ALA A 8 -21.17 -2.94 -19.51
N ASP A 9 -21.59 -2.08 -18.58
CA ASP A 9 -22.97 -1.99 -18.09
C ASP A 9 -23.95 -1.56 -19.20
N GLN A 10 -23.53 -0.66 -20.09
CA GLN A 10 -24.34 -0.22 -21.24
C GLN A 10 -24.67 -1.37 -22.20
N ARG A 11 -23.74 -2.30 -22.40
CA ARG A 11 -23.98 -3.52 -23.18
C ARG A 11 -24.91 -4.49 -22.45
N THR A 12 -24.68 -4.71 -21.16
CA THR A 12 -25.43 -5.68 -20.36
C THR A 12 -26.89 -5.26 -20.13
N ASN A 13 -27.11 -4.00 -19.74
CA ASN A 13 -28.43 -3.52 -19.33
C ASN A 13 -29.24 -2.95 -20.50
N TYR A 14 -28.56 -2.36 -21.49
CA TYR A 14 -29.23 -1.61 -22.57
C TYR A 14 -28.89 -2.13 -23.98
N ARG A 15 -28.11 -3.23 -24.09
CA ARG A 15 -27.68 -3.83 -25.37
C ARG A 15 -26.95 -2.85 -26.30
N VAL A 16 -26.39 -1.78 -25.74
CA VAL A 16 -25.64 -0.79 -26.51
C VAL A 16 -24.28 -1.37 -26.91
N PRO A 17 -23.85 -1.25 -28.19
CA PRO A 17 -22.52 -1.68 -28.60
C PRO A 17 -21.41 -0.91 -27.89
N HIS A 18 -20.35 -1.61 -27.45
CA HIS A 18 -19.19 -0.97 -26.80
C HIS A 18 -18.56 0.12 -27.67
N SER A 19 -18.53 -0.07 -29.00
CA SER A 19 -18.02 0.92 -29.95
C SER A 19 -18.75 2.25 -29.87
N LEU A 20 -20.07 2.22 -29.70
CA LEU A 20 -20.90 3.42 -29.61
C LEU A 20 -20.65 4.14 -28.28
N THR A 21 -20.65 3.41 -27.16
CA THR A 21 -20.38 4.01 -25.84
C THR A 21 -18.95 4.55 -25.77
N CYS A 22 -17.96 3.85 -26.35
CA CYS A 22 -16.59 4.33 -26.43
C CYS A 22 -16.47 5.63 -27.24
N ALA A 23 -17.16 5.72 -28.39
CA ALA A 23 -17.18 6.93 -29.21
C ALA A 23 -17.82 8.11 -28.47
N LEU A 24 -18.94 7.89 -27.78
CA LEU A 24 -19.64 8.91 -27.00
C LEU A 24 -18.79 9.44 -25.83
N LEU A 25 -17.97 8.57 -25.22
CA LEU A 25 -17.08 8.92 -24.11
C LEU A 25 -15.70 9.42 -24.57
N GLY A 26 -15.42 9.46 -25.88
CA GLY A 26 -14.12 9.88 -26.42
C GLY A 26 -12.97 8.93 -26.08
N ILE A 27 -13.24 7.64 -25.85
CA ILE A 27 -12.22 6.63 -25.53
C ILE A 27 -12.04 5.63 -26.68
N SER A 28 -10.84 5.07 -26.79
CA SER A 28 -10.57 4.04 -27.80
C SER A 28 -11.22 2.71 -27.43
N VAL A 29 -11.87 2.05 -28.41
CA VAL A 29 -12.41 0.70 -28.28
C VAL A 29 -11.31 -0.32 -27.93
N SER A 30 -10.12 -0.14 -28.49
CA SER A 30 -8.95 -0.98 -28.21
C SER A 30 -8.47 -0.83 -26.76
N TRP A 31 -8.59 0.35 -26.17
CA TRP A 31 -8.32 0.56 -24.74
C TRP A 31 -9.34 -0.19 -23.88
N PHE A 32 -10.62 -0.13 -24.23
CA PHE A 32 -11.67 -0.83 -23.50
C PHE A 32 -11.48 -2.35 -23.54
N TYR A 33 -11.17 -2.94 -24.69
CA TYR A 33 -10.89 -4.38 -24.76
C TYR A 33 -9.58 -4.78 -24.05
N LYS A 34 -8.54 -3.93 -24.07
CA LYS A 34 -7.35 -4.14 -23.22
C LYS A 34 -7.69 -4.08 -21.73
N TRP A 35 -8.59 -3.19 -21.34
CA TRP A 35 -9.09 -3.14 -19.97
C TRP A 35 -9.94 -4.37 -19.63
N LEU A 36 -10.78 -4.84 -20.55
CA LEU A 36 -11.64 -6.01 -20.35
C LEU A 36 -10.81 -7.30 -20.22
N ALA A 37 -9.79 -7.46 -21.07
CA ALA A 37 -8.85 -8.57 -20.98
C ALA A 37 -8.11 -8.59 -19.63
N ARG A 38 -7.82 -7.41 -19.09
CA ARG A 38 -7.22 -7.23 -17.75
C ARG A 38 -8.22 -7.45 -16.62
N ALA A 39 -9.47 -7.06 -16.78
CA ALA A 39 -10.50 -7.21 -15.76
C ALA A 39 -11.03 -8.65 -15.64
N GLY A 40 -10.87 -9.48 -16.68
CA GLY A 40 -11.22 -10.90 -16.68
C GLY A 40 -10.20 -11.80 -15.99
N ASP A 41 -9.02 -11.28 -15.70
CA ASP A 41 -8.00 -11.95 -14.90
C ASP A 41 -8.08 -11.39 -13.47
N PRO A 42 -8.22 -12.23 -12.42
CA PRO A 42 -8.25 -11.77 -11.03
C PRO A 42 -7.03 -10.92 -10.64
N ASP A 43 -5.94 -11.00 -11.43
CA ASP A 43 -4.67 -10.30 -11.25
C ASP A 43 -4.35 -9.31 -12.39
N GLY A 44 -5.26 -9.14 -13.36
CA GLY A 44 -4.98 -8.44 -14.61
C GLY A 44 -5.25 -6.93 -14.59
N LEU A 45 -6.05 -6.41 -13.65
CA LEU A 45 -6.23 -4.97 -13.49
C LEU A 45 -4.95 -4.28 -12.96
N HIS A 46 -4.02 -5.06 -12.43
CA HIS A 46 -2.74 -4.59 -11.92
C HIS A 46 -1.72 -4.56 -13.05
N THR A 47 -1.23 -3.36 -13.36
CA THR A 47 -0.01 -3.20 -14.18
C THR A 47 1.15 -3.94 -13.48
N ASP A 48 2.22 -4.34 -14.18
CA ASP A 48 3.44 -4.85 -13.52
C ASP A 48 3.92 -3.96 -12.36
N THR A 49 3.76 -2.64 -12.51
CA THR A 49 3.98 -1.66 -11.45
C THR A 49 3.07 -1.86 -10.23
N ASP A 50 1.79 -2.15 -10.45
CA ASP A 50 0.82 -2.38 -9.37
C ASP A 50 1.05 -3.72 -8.69
N ARG A 51 1.51 -4.76 -9.41
CA ARG A 51 1.97 -6.02 -8.81
C ARG A 51 3.20 -5.82 -7.94
N ARG A 52 4.19 -5.09 -8.45
CA ARG A 52 5.40 -4.76 -7.67
C ARG A 52 5.06 -3.94 -6.43
N ARG A 53 4.08 -3.03 -6.52
CA ARG A 53 3.56 -2.27 -5.39
C ARG A 53 2.81 -3.15 -4.39
N ALA A 54 1.97 -4.08 -4.86
CA ALA A 54 1.27 -5.03 -4.00
C ALA A 54 2.25 -5.97 -3.26
N ALA A 55 3.22 -6.52 -3.97
CA ALA A 55 4.27 -7.36 -3.38
C ALA A 55 5.10 -6.58 -2.34
N LEU A 56 5.39 -5.31 -2.61
CA LEU A 56 6.04 -4.44 -1.63
C LEU A 56 5.13 -4.19 -0.42
N ASP A 57 3.84 -3.93 -0.64
CA ASP A 57 2.89 -3.69 0.43
C ASP A 57 2.76 -4.92 1.35
N ASP A 58 2.75 -6.13 0.79
CA ASP A 58 2.76 -7.38 1.55
C ASP A 58 4.05 -7.58 2.33
N ALA A 59 5.21 -7.31 1.72
CA ALA A 59 6.50 -7.37 2.41
C ALA A 59 6.58 -6.38 3.58
N VAL A 60 6.10 -5.16 3.40
CA VAL A 60 6.02 -4.13 4.45
C VAL A 60 5.11 -4.59 5.59
N ARG A 61 3.95 -5.18 5.27
CA ARG A 61 3.02 -5.72 6.26
C ARG A 61 3.64 -6.87 7.06
N ALA A 62 4.31 -7.80 6.39
CA ALA A 62 4.97 -8.93 7.03
C ALA A 62 6.09 -8.47 7.97
N ALA A 63 6.94 -7.54 7.52
CA ALA A 63 8.00 -6.95 8.34
C ALA A 63 7.43 -6.20 9.55
N PHE A 64 6.36 -5.43 9.36
CA PHE A 64 5.69 -4.70 10.44
C PHE A 64 5.06 -5.63 11.48
N ALA A 65 4.43 -6.73 11.02
CA ALA A 65 3.87 -7.76 11.88
C ALA A 65 4.97 -8.47 12.70
N LYS A 66 6.10 -8.83 12.06
CA LYS A 66 7.28 -9.42 12.73
C LYS A 66 7.82 -8.48 13.81
N ALA A 67 7.85 -7.18 13.54
CA ALA A 67 8.24 -6.15 14.49
C ALA A 67 7.16 -5.79 15.55
N LYS A 68 6.03 -6.52 15.60
CA LYS A 68 4.90 -6.29 16.51
C LYS A 68 4.36 -4.86 16.49
N GLY A 69 4.45 -4.21 15.33
CA GLY A 69 4.03 -2.83 15.10
C GLY A 69 4.85 -1.76 15.82
N VAL A 70 6.09 -2.06 16.25
CA VAL A 70 6.97 -1.11 16.94
C VAL A 70 7.84 -0.33 15.96
N HIS A 71 8.16 -0.92 14.81
CA HIS A 71 9.06 -0.32 13.83
C HIS A 71 8.31 0.65 12.91
N GLY A 72 8.84 1.87 12.82
CA GLY A 72 8.45 2.85 11.80
C GLY A 72 9.24 2.70 10.50
N SER A 73 9.00 3.60 9.54
CA SER A 73 9.63 3.57 8.21
C SER A 73 11.15 3.39 8.22
N PRO A 74 11.96 4.04 9.08
CA PRO A 74 13.42 3.88 9.01
C PRO A 74 13.87 2.47 9.40
N ARG A 75 13.22 1.85 10.38
CA ARG A 75 13.58 0.51 10.87
C ARG A 75 13.07 -0.59 9.96
N LEU A 76 11.87 -0.40 9.41
CA LEU A 76 11.31 -1.29 8.40
C LEU A 76 12.15 -1.35 7.13
N VAL A 77 12.83 -0.26 6.74
CA VAL A 77 13.77 -0.30 5.60
C VAL A 77 14.92 -1.28 5.85
N SER A 78 15.48 -1.30 7.06
CA SER A 78 16.52 -2.27 7.41
C SER A 78 15.98 -3.69 7.41
N ASP A 79 14.81 -3.91 8.02
CA ASP A 79 14.16 -5.23 8.03
C ASP A 79 13.86 -5.74 6.61
N LEU A 80 13.48 -4.84 5.69
CA LEU A 80 13.22 -5.16 4.29
C LEU A 80 14.51 -5.43 3.50
N ARG A 81 15.61 -4.74 3.80
CA ARG A 81 16.92 -5.03 3.20
C ARG A 81 17.44 -6.41 3.60
N ASP A 82 17.24 -6.81 4.85
CA ASP A 82 17.57 -8.16 5.33
C ASP A 82 16.75 -9.24 4.60
N LEU A 83 15.55 -8.90 4.14
CA LEU A 83 14.69 -9.74 3.30
C LEU A 83 15.03 -9.66 1.80
N GLY A 84 16.11 -8.95 1.42
CA GLY A 84 16.57 -8.82 0.03
C GLY A 84 15.89 -7.71 -0.77
N TRP A 85 15.07 -6.86 -0.15
CA TRP A 85 14.40 -5.75 -0.84
C TRP A 85 15.27 -4.49 -0.87
N THR A 86 15.45 -3.92 -2.07
CA THR A 86 16.06 -2.60 -2.24
C THR A 86 14.98 -1.52 -2.36
N VAL A 87 14.64 -0.89 -1.24
CA VAL A 87 13.60 0.17 -1.18
C VAL A 87 14.06 1.40 -0.41
N SER A 88 13.49 2.55 -0.78
CA SER A 88 13.72 3.82 -0.07
C SER A 88 12.77 3.98 1.11
N GLU A 89 13.16 4.79 2.09
CA GLU A 89 12.30 5.10 3.24
C GLU A 89 10.98 5.74 2.81
N ASN A 90 10.99 6.64 1.83
CA ASN A 90 9.78 7.28 1.31
C ASN A 90 8.81 6.25 0.75
N THR A 91 9.30 5.26 0.01
CA THR A 91 8.47 4.19 -0.55
C THR A 91 7.82 3.33 0.54
N VAL A 92 8.57 3.03 1.60
CA VAL A 92 8.05 2.29 2.77
C VAL A 92 7.03 3.14 3.53
N ALA A 93 7.30 4.44 3.73
CA ALA A 93 6.38 5.35 4.39
C ALA A 93 5.06 5.52 3.61
N GLU A 94 5.13 5.63 2.28
CA GLU A 94 3.93 5.65 1.42
C GLU A 94 3.15 4.34 1.48
N SER A 95 3.84 3.20 1.48
CA SER A 95 3.21 1.88 1.67
C SER A 95 2.49 1.80 3.02
N MET A 96 3.16 2.21 4.10
CA MET A 96 2.55 2.27 5.43
C MET A 96 1.31 3.17 5.46
N ARG A 97 1.36 4.34 4.80
CA ARG A 97 0.21 5.25 4.69
C ARG A 97 -0.95 4.63 3.92
N ARG A 98 -0.70 4.00 2.76
CA ARG A 98 -1.74 3.30 1.98
C ARG A 98 -2.41 2.19 2.78
N GLN A 99 -1.64 1.49 3.61
CA GLN A 99 -2.12 0.37 4.41
C GLN A 99 -2.62 0.75 5.81
N GLY A 100 -2.55 2.03 6.20
CA GLY A 100 -2.94 2.48 7.53
C GLY A 100 -2.06 1.94 8.67
N LEU A 101 -0.81 1.54 8.38
CA LEU A 101 0.12 1.01 9.38
C LEU A 101 0.77 2.15 10.16
N VAL A 102 0.51 2.22 11.46
CA VAL A 102 1.09 3.24 12.35
C VAL A 102 1.91 2.56 13.43
N ALA A 103 3.20 2.91 13.49
CA ALA A 103 4.10 2.38 14.52
C ALA A 103 3.65 2.84 15.92
N ARG A 104 3.53 1.90 16.85
CA ARG A 104 3.16 2.17 18.23
C ARG A 104 4.31 2.89 18.94
N ARG A 105 4.03 4.09 19.46
CA ARG A 105 4.96 4.81 20.33
C ARG A 105 4.98 4.14 21.72
N ILE A 106 6.04 3.39 22.01
CA ILE A 106 6.29 2.91 23.37
C ILE A 106 6.67 4.13 24.22
N ARG A 107 5.80 4.51 25.16
CA ARG A 107 6.14 5.48 26.20
C ARG A 107 7.18 4.82 27.12
N ARG A 108 8.39 5.38 27.17
CA ARG A 108 9.34 5.03 28.24
C ARG A 108 8.68 5.44 29.55
N ARG A 109 8.44 4.49 30.46
CA ARG A 109 8.13 4.84 31.86
C ARG A 109 9.41 5.49 32.40
N GLY A 110 9.34 6.79 32.69
CA GLY A 110 10.46 7.53 33.26
C GLY A 110 10.92 6.82 34.52
N GLY A 111 12.21 6.51 34.59
CA GLY A 111 12.81 6.10 35.86
C GLY A 111 12.67 7.27 36.84
N SER A 112 12.20 6.99 38.05
CA SER A 112 12.27 7.94 39.15
C SER A 112 13.72 8.43 39.29
N PRO A 113 13.98 9.74 39.45
CA PRO A 113 15.32 10.18 39.79
C PRO A 113 15.66 9.59 41.17
N ALA A 114 16.68 8.74 41.21
CA ALA A 114 17.22 8.20 42.44
C ALA A 114 17.62 9.37 43.35
N GLY A 115 17.09 9.37 44.58
CA GLY A 115 17.41 10.35 45.61
C GLY A 115 18.92 10.40 45.86
N GLN A 116 19.48 11.60 45.80
CA GLN A 116 20.82 11.87 46.30
C GLN A 116 20.72 12.10 47.79
N ASP A 117 20.91 11.04 48.59
CA ASP A 117 21.23 11.19 50.00
C ASP A 117 22.67 11.71 50.10
N ARG A 118 22.81 13.03 50.30
CA ARG A 118 24.05 13.64 50.75
C ARG A 118 24.14 13.41 52.26
N ALA A 119 24.88 12.40 52.67
CA ALA A 119 25.34 12.28 54.05
C ALA A 119 26.35 13.41 54.31
N GLU A 120 25.90 14.39 55.10
CA GLU A 120 26.71 15.37 55.80
C GLU A 120 27.58 14.63 56.83
N VAL A 121 28.89 14.88 56.82
CA VAL A 121 29.85 14.32 57.77
C VAL A 121 30.46 15.50 58.56
N PRO A 122 30.53 15.42 59.90
CA PRO A 122 30.91 16.54 60.78
C PRO A 122 32.37 16.97 60.67
#